data_AF-A0A6B2LLD4-F1
#
_entry.id   AF-A0A6B2LLD4-F1
#
_cell.length_a   1.000
_cell.length_b   1.000
_cell.length_c   1.000
_cell.angle_alpha   90.00
_cell.angle_beta   90.00
_cell.angle_gamma   90.00
#
_symmetry.space_group_name_H-M   'P 1'
#
loop_
_entity.id
_entity.type
_entity.pdbx_description
1 polymer ?
#
loop_
_entity_poly.entity_id
_entity_poly.type
_entity_poly.pdbx_seq_one_letter_code
_entity_poly.pdbx_strand_id
1 'polypeptide(L)'
;MSDTSVLVLDIGSTGIRYGAAGDDLPKFLPANEKLLDSQSNINNFDALEEVITNSYNSLNWKPSEHGIVVSRHLFSNKQHSKTIYQTLFEKFSVPVAYQEIKPVLCVYSAGRVTALSAFLGHTGFSVAPVYEGCLISSALKRSSLGGSTISNRLAEVTDLQNLLLEKFNNLLDPYSFSC
;
A
#
# COMPACT_ATOMS: atom_id res chain seq x y z
N MET A 1 -21.50 8.29 24.62
CA MET A 1 -21.21 7.82 23.25
C MET A 1 -20.71 6.40 23.39
N SER A 2 -21.36 5.41 22.79
CA SER A 2 -20.82 4.05 22.78
C SER A 2 -19.47 4.06 22.08
N ASP A 3 -18.49 3.38 22.64
CA ASP A 3 -17.16 3.23 22.05
C ASP A 3 -17.29 2.36 20.79
N THR A 4 -17.53 2.99 19.64
CA THR A 4 -17.62 2.28 18.37
C THR A 4 -16.21 1.87 17.97
N SER A 5 -15.94 0.56 18.01
CA SER A 5 -14.64 0.07 17.53
C SER A 5 -14.49 0.32 16.03
N VAL A 6 -13.26 0.57 15.61
CA VAL A 6 -12.93 1.06 14.26
C VAL A 6 -11.95 0.10 13.59
N LEU A 7 -12.25 -0.31 12.37
CA LEU A 7 -11.32 -1.02 11.50
C LEU A 7 -10.34 -0.01 10.88
N VAL A 8 -9.04 -0.24 11.01
CA VAL A 8 -8.01 0.51 10.28
C VAL A 8 -7.57 -0.33 9.09
N LEU A 9 -7.56 0.26 7.90
CA LEU A 9 -7.23 -0.41 6.63
C LEU A 9 -6.16 0.38 5.86
N ASP A 10 -4.94 -0.14 5.81
CA ASP A 10 -3.85 0.35 4.98
C ASP A 10 -3.74 -0.48 3.69
N ILE A 11 -4.11 0.15 2.57
CA ILE A 11 -4.16 -0.49 1.24
C ILE A 11 -2.81 -0.32 0.58
N GLY A 12 -1.97 -1.35 0.64
CA GLY A 12 -0.67 -1.41 -0.02
C GLY A 12 -0.69 -2.21 -1.32
N SER A 13 0.27 -1.94 -2.21
CA SER A 13 0.40 -2.64 -3.49
C SER A 13 0.94 -4.06 -3.38
N THR A 14 1.76 -4.35 -2.36
CA THR A 14 2.32 -5.69 -2.11
C THR A 14 1.59 -6.46 -1.02
N GLY A 15 0.64 -5.82 -0.36
CA GLY A 15 -0.09 -6.41 0.74
C GLY A 15 -0.95 -5.37 1.41
N ILE A 16 -2.04 -5.84 2.01
CA ILE A 16 -3.00 -5.01 2.71
C ILE A 16 -2.82 -5.29 4.21
N ARG A 17 -2.73 -4.21 4.99
CA ARG A 17 -2.65 -4.27 6.45
C ARG A 17 -3.96 -3.80 7.03
N TYR A 18 -4.45 -4.50 8.04
CA TYR A 18 -5.68 -4.12 8.71
C TYR A 18 -5.69 -4.57 10.16
N GLY A 19 -6.55 -3.97 10.99
CA GLY A 19 -6.66 -4.32 12.40
C GLY A 19 -7.67 -3.45 13.11
N ALA A 20 -7.96 -3.76 14.38
CA ALA A 20 -8.76 -2.85 15.20
C ALA A 20 -7.91 -1.64 15.59
N ALA A 21 -8.52 -0.46 15.62
CA ALA A 21 -7.88 0.73 16.17
C ALA A 21 -7.51 0.46 17.64
N GLY A 22 -6.24 0.68 17.98
CA GLY A 22 -5.68 0.37 19.31
C GLY A 22 -4.84 -0.91 19.35
N ASP A 23 -4.90 -1.76 18.32
CA ASP A 23 -3.99 -2.91 18.21
C ASP A 23 -2.56 -2.46 17.85
N ASP A 24 -1.55 -3.10 18.45
CA ASP A 24 -0.14 -2.83 18.15
C ASP A 24 0.33 -3.46 16.83
N LEU A 25 -0.25 -4.61 16.47
CA LEU A 25 0.15 -5.40 15.30
C LEU A 25 -0.98 -5.52 14.28
N PRO A 26 -0.73 -5.18 13.00
CA PRO A 26 -1.71 -5.40 11.97
C PRO A 26 -1.83 -6.88 11.62
N LYS A 27 -3.02 -7.28 11.19
CA LYS A 27 -3.25 -8.46 10.36
C LYS A 27 -2.93 -8.14 8.91
N PHE A 28 -2.70 -9.19 8.11
CA PHE A 28 -2.29 -9.08 6.72
C PHE A 28 -3.23 -9.83 5.79
N LEU A 29 -3.58 -9.22 4.66
CA LEU A 29 -4.13 -9.90 3.49
C LEU A 29 -3.08 -9.85 2.36
N PRO A 30 -3.00 -10.90 1.53
CA PRO A 30 -2.16 -10.87 0.34
C PRO A 30 -2.56 -9.72 -0.59
N ALA A 31 -1.63 -9.30 -1.45
CA ALA A 31 -1.91 -8.28 -2.47
C ALA A 31 -3.10 -8.71 -3.35
N ASN A 32 -4.02 -7.79 -3.61
CA ASN A 32 -5.00 -7.95 -4.67
C ASN A 32 -4.49 -7.19 -5.90
N GLU A 33 -3.94 -7.91 -6.87
CA GLU A 33 -3.30 -7.34 -8.06
C GLU A 33 -4.25 -6.47 -8.91
N LYS A 34 -5.56 -6.68 -8.77
CA LYS A 34 -6.58 -5.93 -9.51
C LYS A 34 -6.96 -4.62 -8.82
N LEU A 35 -6.71 -4.49 -7.52
CA LEU A 35 -7.19 -3.36 -6.71
C LEU A 35 -6.55 -2.04 -7.11
N LEU A 36 -5.23 -2.05 -7.30
CA LEU A 36 -4.43 -0.84 -7.52
C LEU A 36 -3.91 -0.75 -8.95
N ASP A 37 -3.89 0.46 -9.51
CA ASP A 37 -3.17 0.75 -10.74
C ASP A 37 -1.63 0.77 -10.52
N SER A 38 -0.88 0.94 -11.62
CA SER A 38 0.59 1.07 -11.58
C SER A 38 1.09 2.25 -10.75
N GLN A 39 0.21 3.19 -10.42
CA GLN A 39 0.48 4.36 -9.60
C GLN A 39 0.00 4.22 -8.15
N SER A 40 -0.48 3.04 -7.75
CA SER A 40 -1.04 2.76 -6.41
C SER A 40 -2.30 3.55 -6.06
N ASN A 41 -3.07 3.96 -7.06
CA ASN A 41 -4.44 4.40 -6.84
C ASN A 41 -5.40 3.23 -6.96
N ILE A 42 -6.47 3.25 -6.18
CA ILE A 42 -7.56 2.27 -6.30
C ILE A 42 -8.26 2.50 -7.65
N ASN A 43 -8.30 1.48 -8.49
CA ASN A 43 -9.00 1.51 -9.79
C ASN A 43 -10.17 0.51 -9.85
N ASN A 44 -10.12 -0.56 -9.06
CA ASN A 44 -11.12 -1.61 -9.05
C ASN A 44 -11.86 -1.64 -7.71
N PHE A 45 -13.13 -1.23 -7.76
CA PHE A 45 -13.96 -1.13 -6.56
C PHE A 45 -14.57 -2.46 -6.13
N ASP A 46 -14.74 -3.43 -7.03
CA ASP A 46 -15.17 -4.78 -6.67
C ASP A 46 -14.07 -5.48 -5.85
N ALA A 47 -12.80 -5.31 -6.25
CA ALA A 47 -11.66 -5.76 -5.46
C ALA A 47 -11.55 -5.04 -4.11
N LEU A 48 -11.94 -3.76 -4.04
CA LEU A 48 -11.99 -3.02 -2.77
C LEU A 48 -13.05 -3.62 -1.83
N GLU A 49 -14.22 -3.96 -2.36
CA GLU A 49 -15.30 -4.60 -1.60
C GLU A 49 -14.89 -5.97 -1.04
N GLU A 50 -14.18 -6.77 -1.84
CA GLU A 50 -13.62 -8.04 -1.40
C GLU A 50 -12.65 -7.84 -0.22
N VAL A 51 -11.74 -6.87 -0.33
CA VAL A 51 -10.76 -6.55 0.72
C VAL A 51 -11.45 -6.10 2.01
N ILE A 52 -12.43 -5.21 1.92
CA ILE A 52 -13.19 -4.71 3.08
C ILE A 52 -13.94 -5.87 3.74
N THR A 53 -14.64 -6.68 2.94
CA THR A 53 -15.40 -7.85 3.42
C THR A 53 -14.49 -8.83 4.15
N ASN A 54 -13.35 -9.18 3.56
CA ASN A 54 -12.38 -10.10 4.17
C ASN A 54 -11.79 -9.54 5.47
N SER A 55 -11.55 -8.23 5.53
CA SER A 55 -11.01 -7.55 6.72
C SER A 55 -12.00 -7.61 7.90
N TYR A 56 -13.28 -7.28 7.65
CA TYR A 56 -14.33 -7.38 8.67
C TYR A 56 -14.59 -8.82 9.11
N ASN A 57 -14.68 -9.76 8.17
CA ASN A 57 -14.89 -11.17 8.46
C ASN A 57 -13.76 -11.76 9.32
N SER A 58 -12.50 -11.40 9.06
CA SER A 58 -11.37 -11.86 9.87
C SER A 58 -11.38 -11.35 11.32
N LEU A 59 -12.07 -10.24 11.59
CA LEU A 59 -12.29 -9.73 12.94
C LEU A 59 -13.60 -10.25 13.56
N ASN A 60 -14.40 -11.03 12.82
CA ASN A 60 -15.78 -11.39 13.18
C ASN A 60 -16.65 -10.15 13.45
N TRP A 61 -16.43 -9.09 12.69
CA TRP A 61 -17.11 -7.80 12.85
C TRP A 61 -18.12 -7.58 11.73
N LYS A 62 -19.25 -6.93 12.07
CA LYS A 62 -20.24 -6.51 11.09
C LYS A 62 -19.98 -5.06 10.66
N PRO A 63 -19.83 -4.76 9.36
CA PRO A 63 -19.53 -3.40 8.90
C PRO A 63 -20.51 -2.33 9.40
N SER A 64 -21.80 -2.65 9.52
CA SER A 64 -22.83 -1.72 9.97
C SER A 64 -22.74 -1.32 11.46
N GLU A 65 -21.91 -2.00 12.24
CA GLU A 65 -21.77 -1.79 13.69
C GLU A 65 -20.44 -1.12 14.05
N HIS A 66 -19.52 -1.01 13.10
CA HIS A 66 -18.13 -0.61 13.33
C HIS A 66 -17.64 0.43 12.33
N GLY A 67 -16.89 1.42 12.81
CA GLY A 67 -16.30 2.44 11.94
C GLY A 67 -15.16 1.89 11.07
N ILE A 68 -14.73 2.70 10.10
CA ILE A 68 -13.56 2.38 9.27
C ILE A 68 -12.69 3.60 9.00
N VAL A 69 -11.37 3.41 9.08
CA VAL A 69 -10.34 4.36 8.61
C VAL A 69 -9.60 3.71 7.46
N VAL A 70 -9.60 4.36 6.29
CA VAL A 70 -8.92 3.84 5.08
C VAL A 70 -7.78 4.77 4.69
N SER A 71 -6.58 4.22 4.50
CA SER A 71 -5.46 4.99 3.96
C SER A 71 -5.64 5.24 2.46
N ARG A 72 -5.29 6.44 1.95
CA ARG A 72 -5.22 6.74 0.51
C ARG A 72 -3.84 7.21 0.08
N HIS A 73 -3.53 6.95 -1.19
CA HIS A 73 -2.30 7.44 -1.80
C HIS A 73 -2.32 8.98 -1.96
N LEU A 74 -1.14 9.61 -1.91
CA LEU A 74 -0.97 11.06 -1.95
C LEU A 74 -1.55 11.71 -3.21
N PHE A 75 -1.40 11.04 -4.35
CA PHE A 75 -1.81 11.55 -5.66
C PHE A 75 -3.15 10.98 -6.13
N SER A 76 -3.96 10.41 -5.23
CA SER A 76 -5.30 9.94 -5.56
C SER A 76 -6.21 11.11 -5.96
N ASN A 77 -6.99 10.96 -7.02
CA ASN A 77 -7.94 11.98 -7.43
C ASN A 77 -9.12 12.09 -6.44
N LYS A 78 -9.83 13.22 -6.47
CA LYS A 78 -11.01 13.43 -5.60
C LYS A 78 -12.18 12.49 -5.92
N GLN A 79 -12.27 12.02 -7.16
CA GLN A 79 -13.37 11.14 -7.58
C GLN A 79 -13.26 9.76 -6.92
N HIS A 80 -12.07 9.18 -6.87
CA HIS A 80 -11.81 7.90 -6.19
C HIS A 80 -12.15 7.99 -4.71
N SER A 81 -11.80 9.10 -4.04
CA SER A 81 -12.18 9.31 -2.64
C SER A 81 -13.69 9.29 -2.45
N LYS A 82 -14.45 9.98 -3.33
CA LYS A 82 -15.93 9.93 -3.30
C LYS A 82 -16.46 8.53 -3.50
N THR A 83 -15.93 7.78 -4.48
CA THR A 83 -16.38 6.42 -4.75
C THR A 83 -16.09 5.47 -3.58
N ILE A 84 -14.95 5.62 -2.90
CA ILE A 84 -14.68 4.83 -1.69
C ILE A 84 -15.70 5.14 -0.59
N TYR A 85 -15.97 6.43 -0.31
CA TYR A 85 -17.00 6.78 0.67
C TYR A 85 -18.38 6.25 0.29
N GLN A 86 -18.73 6.32 -1.00
CA GLN A 86 -19.98 5.76 -1.52
C GLN A 86 -20.06 4.25 -1.25
N THR A 87 -19.03 3.49 -1.59
CA THR A 87 -18.95 2.06 -1.26
C THR A 87 -19.11 1.80 0.24
N LEU A 88 -18.42 2.55 1.08
CA LEU A 88 -18.46 2.37 2.54
C LEU A 88 -19.85 2.63 3.13
N PHE A 89 -20.51 3.72 2.75
CA PHE A 89 -21.81 4.07 3.30
C PHE A 89 -22.97 3.32 2.61
N GLU A 90 -23.00 3.25 1.29
CA GLU A 90 -24.14 2.68 0.56
C GLU A 90 -24.12 1.15 0.55
N LYS A 91 -22.94 0.52 0.38
CA LYS A 91 -22.85 -0.95 0.31
C LYS A 91 -22.62 -1.59 1.68
N PHE A 92 -21.76 -1.00 2.51
CA PHE A 92 -21.43 -1.57 3.82
C PHE A 92 -22.22 -0.97 4.99
N SER A 93 -22.95 0.13 4.77
CA SER A 93 -23.73 0.81 5.82
C SER A 93 -22.91 1.13 7.07
N VAL A 94 -21.61 1.47 6.90
CA VAL A 94 -20.75 1.77 8.05
C VAL A 94 -21.27 3.02 8.78
N PRO A 95 -21.28 3.04 10.12
CA PRO A 95 -21.77 4.18 10.89
C PRO A 95 -20.86 5.42 10.77
N VAL A 96 -19.56 5.19 10.59
CA VAL A 96 -18.55 6.25 10.44
C VAL A 96 -17.41 5.79 9.54
N ALA A 97 -16.95 6.67 8.66
CA ALA A 97 -15.83 6.43 7.79
C ALA A 97 -14.89 7.64 7.78
N TYR A 98 -13.58 7.38 7.76
CA TYR A 98 -12.57 8.42 7.57
C TYR A 98 -11.52 7.95 6.56
N GLN A 99 -11.01 8.89 5.76
CA GLN A 99 -9.95 8.64 4.81
C GLN A 99 -8.78 9.58 5.05
N GLU A 100 -7.61 9.02 5.29
CA GLU A 100 -6.40 9.80 5.52
C GLU A 100 -5.31 9.50 4.50
N ILE A 101 -4.46 10.48 4.21
CA ILE A 101 -3.35 10.28 3.27
C ILE A 101 -2.19 9.62 4.00
N LYS A 102 -1.59 8.61 3.36
CA LYS A 102 -0.45 7.85 3.93
C LYS A 102 0.67 8.72 4.52
N PRO A 103 1.19 9.78 3.87
CA PRO A 103 2.27 10.57 4.46
C PRO A 103 1.88 11.27 5.76
N VAL A 104 0.61 11.68 5.91
CA VAL A 104 0.09 12.29 7.14
C VAL A 104 0.00 11.23 8.25
N LEU A 105 -0.52 10.05 7.93
CA LEU A 105 -0.53 8.91 8.87
C LEU A 105 0.88 8.55 9.36
N CYS A 106 1.88 8.55 8.47
CA CYS A 106 3.28 8.31 8.86
C CYS A 106 3.84 9.37 9.82
N VAL A 107 3.41 10.63 9.69
CA VAL A 107 3.84 11.70 10.60
C VAL A 107 3.17 11.55 11.96
N TYR A 108 1.88 11.21 11.98
CA TYR A 108 1.15 10.92 13.21
C TYR A 108 1.69 9.68 13.94
N SER A 109 2.04 8.61 13.22
CA SER A 109 2.64 7.42 13.84
C SER A 109 3.99 7.70 14.51
N ALA A 110 4.69 8.77 14.09
CA ALA A 110 5.92 9.22 14.73
C ALA A 110 5.68 10.17 15.93
N GLY A 111 4.43 10.39 16.34
CA GLY A 111 4.08 11.34 17.42
C GLY A 111 4.37 12.80 17.06
N ARG A 112 4.33 13.13 15.76
CA ARG A 112 4.57 14.48 15.24
C ARG A 112 3.33 14.97 14.49
N VAL A 113 3.21 16.28 14.35
CA VAL A 113 2.20 16.94 13.50
C VAL A 113 2.83 17.78 12.39
N THR A 114 4.12 18.07 12.50
CA THR A 114 4.91 18.79 11.50
C THR A 114 6.18 18.01 11.23
N ALA A 115 6.37 17.54 9.99
CA ALA A 115 7.53 16.79 9.54
C ALA A 115 7.57 16.66 8.01
N LEU A 116 8.75 16.35 7.46
CA LEU A 116 8.88 15.90 6.08
C LEU A 116 8.68 14.38 6.02
N SER A 117 7.61 13.92 5.39
CA SER A 117 7.31 12.50 5.23
C SER A 117 7.90 11.98 3.92
N ALA A 118 8.76 10.96 3.98
CA ALA A 118 9.30 10.25 2.83
C ALA A 118 8.75 8.81 2.82
N PHE A 119 7.66 8.60 2.08
CA PHE A 119 6.98 7.31 1.99
C PHE A 119 7.52 6.50 0.81
N LEU A 120 8.21 5.39 1.09
CA LEU A 120 8.79 4.48 0.11
C LEU A 120 7.90 3.23 -0.02
N GLY A 121 7.28 3.06 -1.19
CA GLY A 121 6.42 1.92 -1.50
C GLY A 121 7.03 1.00 -2.56
N HIS A 122 6.29 -0.06 -2.90
CA HIS A 122 6.73 -1.00 -3.94
C HIS A 122 6.66 -0.42 -5.35
N THR A 123 5.62 0.33 -5.68
CA THR A 123 5.44 0.93 -7.03
C THR A 123 6.15 2.27 -7.22
N GLY A 124 6.62 2.89 -6.14
CA GLY A 124 7.21 4.22 -6.17
C GLY A 124 7.36 4.80 -4.78
N PHE A 125 7.89 6.01 -4.69
CA PHE A 125 7.95 6.77 -3.45
C PHE A 125 7.46 8.20 -3.59
N SER A 126 7.03 8.78 -2.49
CA SER A 126 6.54 10.16 -2.43
C SER A 126 7.14 10.89 -1.24
N VAL A 127 7.48 12.16 -1.45
CA VAL A 127 7.95 13.06 -0.41
C VAL A 127 6.91 14.15 -0.22
N ALA A 128 6.46 14.32 1.02
CA ALA A 128 5.37 15.21 1.36
C ALA A 128 5.68 15.95 2.67
N PRO A 129 5.89 17.27 2.62
CA PRO A 129 5.92 18.10 3.84
C PRO A 129 4.52 18.18 4.45
N VAL A 130 4.45 17.83 5.73
CA VAL A 130 3.28 17.97 6.59
C VAL A 130 3.59 19.08 7.61
N TYR A 131 2.70 20.06 7.71
CA TYR A 131 2.77 21.15 8.67
C TYR A 131 1.43 21.22 9.40
N GLU A 132 1.46 21.03 10.72
CA GLU A 132 0.25 21.02 11.58
C GLU A 132 -0.86 20.09 11.04
N GLY A 133 -0.48 18.88 10.63
CA GLY A 133 -1.39 17.88 10.06
C GLY A 133 -1.82 18.16 8.61
N CYS A 134 -1.42 19.30 8.02
CA CYS A 134 -1.78 19.70 6.67
C CYS A 134 -0.64 19.48 5.67
N LEU A 135 -0.98 19.05 4.46
CA LEU A 135 0.02 18.94 3.37
C LEU A 135 0.32 20.30 2.74
N ILE A 136 1.61 20.60 2.53
CA ILE A 136 2.01 21.74 1.69
C ILE A 136 2.02 21.29 0.23
N SER A 137 0.88 21.47 -0.47
CA SER A 137 0.65 20.92 -1.81
C SER A 137 1.67 21.37 -2.87
N SER A 138 2.23 22.57 -2.75
CA SER A 138 3.22 23.12 -3.69
C SER A 138 4.58 22.39 -3.64
N ALA A 139 4.86 21.64 -2.57
CA ALA A 139 6.14 21.00 -2.31
C ALA A 139 6.09 19.46 -2.37
N LEU A 140 4.99 18.88 -2.88
CA LEU A 140 4.86 17.45 -3.04
C LEU A 140 5.77 16.95 -4.18
N LYS A 141 6.48 15.84 -3.95
CA LYS A 141 7.32 15.17 -4.95
C LYS A 141 7.01 13.69 -5.02
N ARG A 142 7.20 13.10 -6.20
CA ARG A 142 7.00 11.67 -6.47
C ARG A 142 8.09 11.14 -7.38
N SER A 143 8.45 9.88 -7.17
CA SER A 143 9.20 9.06 -8.12
C SER A 143 8.44 7.76 -8.40
N SER A 144 8.55 7.26 -9.62
CA SER A 144 8.11 5.91 -10.01
C SER A 144 9.14 4.82 -9.67
N LEU A 145 10.30 5.21 -9.13
CA LEU A 145 11.28 4.26 -8.61
C LEU A 145 10.78 3.75 -7.27
N GLY A 146 10.54 2.44 -7.17
CA GLY A 146 10.03 1.81 -5.96
C GLY A 146 10.73 0.49 -5.65
N GLY A 147 10.18 -0.24 -4.69
CA GLY A 147 10.65 -1.59 -4.37
C GLY A 147 10.68 -2.53 -5.59
N SER A 148 9.72 -2.43 -6.50
CA SER A 148 9.69 -3.21 -7.75
C SER A 148 10.91 -2.93 -8.63
N THR A 149 11.33 -1.66 -8.74
CA THR A 149 12.52 -1.27 -9.48
C THR A 149 13.77 -1.92 -8.91
N ILE A 150 13.89 -1.94 -7.57
CA ILE A 150 15.02 -2.56 -6.88
C ILE A 150 15.01 -4.08 -7.08
N SER A 151 13.85 -4.72 -6.89
CA SER A 151 13.68 -6.16 -7.12
C SER A 151 14.04 -6.57 -8.54
N ASN A 152 13.55 -5.85 -9.55
CA ASN A 152 13.85 -6.11 -10.96
C ASN A 152 15.33 -5.93 -11.25
N ARG A 153 15.94 -4.86 -10.72
CA ARG A 153 17.37 -4.63 -10.91
C ARG A 153 18.22 -5.73 -10.29
N LEU A 154 17.84 -6.23 -9.11
CA LEU A 154 18.54 -7.33 -8.46
C LEU A 154 18.43 -8.63 -9.26
N ALA A 155 17.24 -8.94 -9.80
CA ALA A 155 17.03 -10.09 -10.67
C ALA A 155 17.93 -10.00 -11.92
N GLU A 156 17.91 -8.86 -12.63
CA GLU A 156 18.77 -8.62 -13.81
C GLU A 156 20.26 -8.87 -13.52
N VAL A 157 20.76 -8.33 -12.40
CA VAL A 157 22.18 -8.49 -12.03
C VAL A 157 22.50 -9.95 -11.70
N THR A 158 21.58 -10.67 -11.04
CA THR A 158 21.76 -12.08 -10.68
C THR A 158 21.77 -12.96 -11.93
N ASP A 159 20.87 -12.72 -12.87
CA ASP A 159 20.81 -13.44 -14.15
C ASP A 159 22.07 -13.20 -14.98
N LEU A 160 22.57 -11.96 -15.00
CA LEU A 160 23.84 -11.63 -15.65
C LEU A 160 25.03 -12.34 -14.99
N GLN A 161 25.07 -12.44 -13.66
CA GLN A 161 26.12 -13.16 -12.95
C GLN A 161 26.09 -14.66 -13.28
N ASN A 162 24.91 -15.28 -13.33
CA ASN A 162 24.76 -16.68 -13.71
C ASN A 162 25.24 -16.92 -15.15
N LEU A 163 24.87 -16.06 -16.10
CA LEU A 163 25.35 -16.11 -17.48
C LEU A 163 26.87 -15.95 -17.59
N LEU A 164 27.49 -15.09 -16.78
CA LEU A 164 28.94 -14.91 -16.75
C LEU A 164 29.64 -16.13 -16.16
N LEU A 165 29.09 -16.74 -15.10
CA LEU A 165 29.61 -17.96 -14.51
C LEU A 165 29.53 -19.14 -15.47
N GLU A 166 28.40 -19.31 -16.17
CA GLU A 166 28.26 -20.33 -17.22
C GLU A 166 29.29 -20.14 -18.34
N LYS A 167 29.45 -18.90 -18.84
CA LYS A 167 30.49 -18.59 -19.84
C LYS A 167 31.90 -18.88 -19.34
N PHE A 168 32.21 -18.50 -18.10
CA PHE A 168 33.52 -18.74 -17.50
C PHE A 168 33.79 -20.24 -17.32
N ASN A 169 32.82 -21.02 -16.85
CA ASN A 169 32.94 -22.47 -16.72
C ASN A 169 33.14 -23.14 -18.09
N ASN A 170 32.41 -22.71 -19.12
CA ASN A 170 32.59 -23.21 -20.50
C ASN A 170 33.96 -22.82 -21.10
N LEU A 171 34.56 -21.72 -20.65
CA LEU A 171 35.92 -21.30 -21.02
C LEU A 171 37.01 -22.12 -20.30
N LEU A 172 36.73 -22.57 -19.07
CA LEU A 172 37.67 -23.36 -18.28
C LEU A 172 37.65 -24.85 -18.63
N ASP A 173 36.62 -25.34 -19.31
CA ASP A 173 36.50 -26.74 -19.75
C ASP A 173 36.43 -26.89 -21.28
N PRO A 174 37.51 -26.55 -22.02
CA PRO A 174 37.54 -26.56 -23.48
C PRO A 174 37.44 -27.96 -24.11
N TYR A 175 37.38 -29.04 -23.31
CA TYR A 175 37.36 -30.44 -23.77
C TYR A 175 36.02 -31.16 -23.58
N SER A 176 34.97 -30.45 -23.14
CA SER A 176 33.62 -31.02 -22.97
C SER A 176 32.87 -31.31 -24.28
N PHE A 177 33.44 -30.96 -25.44
CA PHE A 177 32.99 -31.41 -26.77
C PHE A 177 33.95 -32.45 -27.36
N SER A 178 34.05 -33.62 -26.73
CA SER A 178 34.61 -34.81 -27.38
C SER A 178 33.88 -36.07 -26.91
N CYS A 179 32.86 -36.45 -27.68
CA CYS A 179 32.49 -37.82 -28.11
C CYS A 179 31.17 -37.75 -28.90
#